data_AF-A0A3A8YC09-F1
#
_entry.id   AF-A0A3A8YC09-F1
#
_cell.length_a   1.000
_cell.length_b   1.000
_cell.length_c   1.000
_cell.angle_alpha   90.00
_cell.angle_beta   90.00
_cell.angle_gamma   90.00
#
_symmetry.space_group_name_H-M   'P 1'
#
loop_
_entity.id
_entity.type
_entity.pdbx_description
1 polymer ?
#
loop_
_entity_poly.entity_id
_entity_poly.type
_entity_poly.pdbx_seq_one_letter_code
_entity_poly.pdbx_strand_id
1 'polypeptide(L)'
;MFYQEKISKAVFRRMYRKSYKKGCTVPKSELRYVRVLYYGFDKKTHIGELVVNRRISKDICSIFYQLYCKKYPIEKMVLVDEYGASDEKSMADNNTSSFNYRPVSGTARLSKHSYGLAVDVNPFYNPYLHTVGGKRVCEPAMARKYLNRSKSFAHKIDKKDICYKLFTKYGFSWGGNWRSVKDYQHFEKVLPR
;
A
#
# COMPACT_ATOMS: atom_id res chain seq x y z
N MET A 1 20.20 2.60 -1.29
CA MET A 1 19.56 2.04 -2.49
C MET A 1 18.11 2.48 -2.54
N PHE A 2 17.77 3.42 -3.43
CA PHE A 2 16.40 3.91 -3.66
C PHE A 2 16.26 4.24 -5.15
N TYR A 3 15.54 3.42 -5.90
CA TYR A 3 15.42 3.62 -7.34
C TYR A 3 14.09 3.12 -7.89
N GLN A 4 13.79 3.60 -9.10
CA GLN A 4 12.67 3.15 -9.91
C GLN A 4 13.18 2.78 -11.30
N GLU A 5 12.60 1.75 -11.89
CA GLU A 5 12.91 1.32 -13.25
C GLU A 5 11.66 0.84 -13.99
N LYS A 6 11.78 0.73 -15.32
CA LYS A 6 10.71 0.15 -16.15
C LYS A 6 10.48 -1.30 -15.73
N ILE A 7 9.23 -1.76 -15.80
CA ILE A 7 8.90 -3.17 -15.53
C ILE A 7 9.64 -4.07 -16.53
N SER A 8 10.65 -4.80 -16.03
CA SER A 8 11.43 -5.78 -16.79
C SER A 8 10.59 -6.99 -17.16
N LYS A 9 11.08 -7.83 -18.09
CA LYS A 9 10.40 -9.10 -18.44
C LYS A 9 10.30 -10.02 -17.21
N ALA A 10 11.31 -10.04 -16.35
CA ALA A 10 11.34 -10.88 -15.15
C ALA A 10 10.30 -10.44 -14.11
N VAL A 11 10.22 -9.14 -13.81
CA VAL A 11 9.20 -8.61 -12.90
C VAL A 11 7.80 -8.81 -13.49
N PHE A 12 7.62 -8.56 -14.78
CA PHE A 12 6.31 -8.75 -15.41
C PHE A 12 5.81 -10.20 -15.34
N ARG A 13 6.69 -11.20 -15.45
CA ARG A 13 6.31 -12.62 -15.28
C ARG A 13 5.79 -12.93 -13.88
N ARG A 14 6.31 -12.26 -12.84
CA ARG A 14 5.78 -12.41 -11.46
C ARG A 14 4.37 -11.82 -11.34
N MET A 15 4.09 -10.72 -12.04
CA MET A 15 2.82 -9.98 -11.98
C MET A 15 1.71 -10.56 -12.84
N TYR A 16 2.05 -11.09 -14.02
CA TYR A 16 1.08 -11.44 -15.05
C TYR A 16 0.13 -12.55 -14.59
N ARG A 17 -1.17 -12.37 -14.86
CA ARG A 17 -2.30 -13.19 -14.37
C ARG A 17 -2.51 -13.15 -12.85
N LYS A 18 -1.71 -12.41 -12.10
CA LYS A 18 -1.85 -12.13 -10.66
C LYS A 18 -2.26 -10.67 -10.44
N SER A 19 -1.36 -9.78 -10.01
CA SER A 19 -1.66 -8.35 -9.81
C SER A 19 -1.90 -7.64 -11.13
N TYR A 20 -1.30 -8.11 -12.24
CA TYR A 20 -1.57 -7.66 -13.60
C TYR A 20 -2.45 -8.69 -14.32
N LYS A 21 -3.78 -8.50 -14.28
CA LYS A 21 -4.75 -9.41 -14.94
C LYS A 21 -4.67 -9.31 -16.47
N LYS A 22 -5.19 -10.32 -17.19
CA LYS A 22 -5.25 -10.30 -18.67
C LYS A 22 -5.97 -9.06 -19.23
N GLY A 23 -7.06 -8.63 -18.58
CA GLY A 23 -7.82 -7.43 -18.93
C GLY A 23 -7.38 -6.16 -18.18
N CYS A 24 -6.12 -6.08 -17.76
CA CYS A 24 -5.59 -4.88 -17.12
C CYS A 24 -5.55 -3.74 -18.14
N THR A 25 -6.29 -2.66 -17.86
CA THR A 25 -6.37 -1.48 -18.75
C THR A 25 -5.22 -0.51 -18.56
N VAL A 26 -4.38 -0.71 -17.55
CA VAL A 26 -3.22 0.15 -17.26
C VAL A 26 -2.02 -0.35 -18.06
N PRO A 27 -1.47 0.45 -18.99
CA PRO A 27 -0.32 0.02 -19.77
C PRO A 27 0.88 -0.28 -18.87
N LYS A 28 1.59 -1.38 -19.13
CA LYS A 28 2.85 -1.72 -18.43
C LYS A 28 3.86 -0.56 -18.44
N SER A 29 3.86 0.28 -19.47
CA SER A 29 4.71 1.48 -19.58
C SER A 29 4.38 2.58 -18.57
N GLU A 30 3.17 2.59 -18.02
CA GLU A 30 2.74 3.48 -16.95
C GLU A 30 3.17 3.00 -15.56
N LEU A 31 3.70 1.78 -15.43
CA LEU A 31 4.15 1.22 -14.17
C LEU A 31 5.67 1.27 -14.02
N ARG A 32 6.14 1.35 -12.78
CA ARG A 32 7.55 1.28 -12.40
C ARG A 32 7.72 0.29 -11.27
N TYR A 33 8.80 -0.48 -11.37
CA TYR A 33 9.28 -1.31 -10.29
C TYR A 33 10.18 -0.44 -9.42
N VAL A 34 9.89 -0.41 -8.13
CA VAL A 34 10.53 0.45 -7.14
C VAL A 34 11.23 -0.44 -6.13
N ARG A 35 12.49 -0.10 -5.85
CA ARG A 35 13.32 -0.75 -4.83
C ARG A 35 13.77 0.29 -3.83
N VAL A 36 13.45 0.04 -2.56
CA VAL A 36 13.73 0.93 -1.44
C VAL A 36 14.29 0.14 -0.27
N LEU A 37 15.08 0.80 0.57
CA LEU A 37 15.40 0.23 1.89
C LEU A 37 14.27 0.53 2.87
N TYR A 38 14.01 -0.38 3.80
CA TYR A 38 13.13 -0.14 4.95
C TYR A 38 13.76 -0.69 6.23
N TYR A 39 13.33 -0.15 7.37
CA TYR A 39 13.76 -0.61 8.69
C TYR A 39 12.71 -1.57 9.25
N GLY A 40 13.11 -2.82 9.44
CA GLY A 40 12.25 -3.91 9.87
C GLY A 40 11.79 -3.77 11.32
N PHE A 41 10.73 -4.50 11.68
CA PHE A 41 10.35 -4.67 13.10
C PHE A 41 11.45 -5.39 13.90
N ASP A 42 12.26 -6.20 13.21
CA ASP A 42 13.48 -6.84 13.73
C ASP A 42 14.66 -5.87 13.92
N LYS A 43 14.46 -4.57 13.67
CA LYS A 43 15.47 -3.50 13.78
C LYS A 43 16.63 -3.65 12.79
N LYS A 44 16.44 -4.36 11.67
CA LYS A 44 17.43 -4.51 10.60
C LYS A 44 17.01 -3.76 9.35
N THR A 45 17.99 -3.49 8.48
CA THR A 45 17.74 -2.94 7.15
C THR A 45 17.35 -4.07 6.20
N HIS A 46 16.25 -3.88 5.50
CA HIS A 46 15.74 -4.79 4.48
C HIS A 46 15.57 -4.06 3.16
N ILE A 47 15.41 -4.83 2.08
CA ILE A 47 15.12 -4.31 0.76
C ILE A 47 13.66 -4.63 0.43
N GLY A 48 12.88 -3.58 0.21
CA GLY A 48 11.48 -3.67 -0.19
C GLY A 48 11.28 -3.57 -1.70
N GLU A 49 10.17 -4.14 -2.15
CA GLU A 49 9.72 -4.12 -3.55
C GLU A 49 8.31 -3.52 -3.64
N LEU A 50 8.11 -2.58 -4.57
CA LEU A 50 6.79 -2.08 -4.94
C LEU A 50 6.66 -1.98 -6.46
N VAL A 51 5.44 -2.12 -6.96
CA VAL A 51 5.08 -1.63 -8.30
C VAL A 51 4.11 -0.48 -8.14
N VAL A 52 4.45 0.66 -8.74
CA VAL A 52 3.67 1.91 -8.64
C VAL A 52 3.55 2.56 -10.01
N ASN A 53 2.68 3.55 -10.14
CA ASN A 53 2.58 4.35 -11.35
C ASN A 53 3.85 5.21 -11.53
N ARG A 54 4.33 5.36 -12.76
CA ARG A 54 5.48 6.20 -13.10
C ARG A 54 5.34 7.62 -12.56
N ARG A 55 4.11 8.15 -12.54
CA ARG A 55 3.79 9.51 -12.09
C ARG A 55 4.01 9.73 -10.58
N ILE A 56 4.02 8.67 -9.76
CA ILE A 56 4.28 8.76 -8.31
C ILE A 56 5.60 8.09 -7.90
N SER A 57 6.28 7.40 -8.81
CA SER A 57 7.47 6.58 -8.50
C SER A 57 8.61 7.34 -7.79
N LYS A 58 8.87 8.59 -8.18
CA LYS A 58 9.87 9.45 -7.54
C LYS A 58 9.45 9.90 -6.13
N ASP A 59 8.18 10.22 -5.95
CA ASP A 59 7.63 10.58 -4.64
C ASP A 59 7.75 9.40 -3.67
N ILE A 60 7.38 8.20 -4.12
CA ILE A 60 7.50 6.97 -3.34
C ILE A 60 8.96 6.72 -2.92
N CYS A 61 9.93 6.82 -3.83
CA CYS A 61 11.35 6.69 -3.45
C CYS A 61 11.74 7.72 -2.37
N SER A 62 11.27 8.96 -2.50
CA SER A 62 11.61 10.05 -1.57
C SER A 62 10.94 9.89 -0.19
N ILE A 63 9.70 9.40 -0.15
CA ILE A 63 8.96 9.11 1.08
C ILE A 63 9.66 7.96 1.82
N PHE A 64 9.91 6.83 1.15
CA PHE A 64 10.53 5.67 1.79
C PHE A 64 11.98 5.94 2.19
N TYR A 65 12.72 6.76 1.45
CA TYR A 65 14.03 7.25 1.91
C TYR A 65 13.94 7.98 3.25
N GLN A 66 13.02 8.93 3.38
CA GLN A 66 12.84 9.67 4.62
C GLN A 66 12.34 8.79 5.77
N LEU A 67 11.43 7.84 5.50
CA LEU A 67 11.00 6.85 6.48
C LEU A 67 12.18 5.99 6.96
N TYR A 68 13.01 5.51 6.03
CA TYR A 68 14.20 4.73 6.36
C TYR A 68 15.21 5.52 7.19
N CYS A 69 15.52 6.77 6.82
CA CYS A 69 16.41 7.64 7.61
C CYS A 69 15.89 7.89 9.03
N LYS A 70 14.58 7.85 9.24
CA LYS A 70 13.94 7.96 10.57
C LYS A 70 13.78 6.61 11.27
N LYS A 71 14.29 5.51 10.71
CA LYS A 71 14.12 4.14 11.19
C LYS A 71 12.64 3.80 11.43
N TYR A 72 11.75 4.34 10.59
CA TYR A 72 10.31 4.07 10.70
C TYR A 72 10.06 2.57 10.46
N PRO A 73 9.40 1.88 11.41
CA PRO A 73 9.26 0.44 11.34
C PRO A 73 8.23 0.03 10.28
N ILE A 74 8.64 -0.83 9.35
CA ILE A 74 7.80 -1.53 8.38
C ILE A 74 8.10 -3.02 8.51
N GLU A 75 7.09 -3.87 8.60
CA GLU A 75 7.34 -5.30 8.80
C GLU A 75 7.81 -5.98 7.51
N LYS A 76 7.07 -5.77 6.43
CA LYS A 76 7.27 -6.47 5.17
C LYS A 76 6.90 -5.58 3.98
N MET A 77 7.62 -5.74 2.88
CA MET A 77 7.37 -5.02 1.63
C MET A 77 7.80 -5.87 0.44
N VAL A 78 6.95 -6.81 0.05
CA VAL A 78 7.10 -7.64 -1.15
C VAL A 78 5.94 -7.37 -2.10
N LEU A 79 6.09 -7.75 -3.37
CA LEU A 79 5.00 -7.64 -4.32
C LEU A 79 3.80 -8.48 -3.86
N VAL A 80 2.58 -7.95 -4.01
CA VAL A 80 1.33 -8.66 -3.67
C VAL A 80 1.20 -9.98 -4.44
N ASP A 81 1.94 -10.13 -5.54
CA ASP A 81 2.08 -11.33 -6.35
C ASP A 81 2.63 -12.56 -5.62
N GLU A 82 3.40 -12.36 -4.56
CA GLU A 82 3.86 -13.44 -3.67
C GLU A 82 2.68 -14.08 -2.91
N TYR A 83 1.57 -13.35 -2.76
CA TYR A 83 0.32 -13.83 -2.18
C TYR A 83 -0.73 -14.22 -3.24
N GLY A 84 -0.31 -14.38 -4.50
CA GLY A 84 -1.24 -14.61 -5.60
C GLY A 84 -2.16 -13.42 -5.89
N ALA A 85 -1.77 -12.21 -5.50
CA ALA A 85 -2.57 -10.98 -5.54
C ALA A 85 -3.83 -11.00 -4.64
N SER A 86 -3.83 -11.81 -3.58
CA SER A 86 -4.85 -11.79 -2.53
C SER A 86 -4.54 -10.68 -1.52
N ASP A 87 -5.38 -9.64 -1.45
CA ASP A 87 -5.18 -8.57 -0.47
C ASP A 87 -5.30 -9.10 0.96
N GLU A 88 -6.29 -9.92 1.27
CA GLU A 88 -6.48 -10.43 2.64
C GLU A 88 -5.23 -11.16 3.15
N LYS A 89 -4.63 -12.04 2.33
CA LYS A 89 -3.38 -12.74 2.71
C LYS A 89 -2.21 -11.77 2.86
N SER A 90 -2.06 -10.82 1.95
CA SER A 90 -1.00 -9.78 2.00
C SER A 90 -1.16 -8.89 3.24
N MET A 91 -2.37 -8.43 3.53
CA MET A 91 -2.67 -7.56 4.66
C MET A 91 -2.55 -8.28 6.00
N ALA A 92 -3.03 -9.53 6.08
CA ALA A 92 -2.90 -10.36 7.28
C ALA A 92 -1.43 -10.64 7.64
N ASP A 93 -0.57 -10.73 6.63
CA ASP A 93 0.89 -10.86 6.78
C ASP A 93 1.62 -9.50 6.84
N ASN A 94 0.85 -8.43 7.13
CA ASN A 94 1.31 -7.05 7.31
C ASN A 94 2.19 -6.48 6.19
N ASN A 95 1.97 -6.93 4.96
CA ASN A 95 2.77 -6.55 3.81
C ASN A 95 2.37 -5.16 3.28
N THR A 96 3.31 -4.21 3.34
CA THR A 96 3.20 -2.90 2.69
C THR A 96 3.23 -3.09 1.17
N SER A 97 2.19 -2.68 0.47
CA SER A 97 2.01 -2.99 -0.95
C SER A 97 1.37 -1.85 -1.75
N SER A 98 1.42 -1.93 -3.08
CA SER A 98 0.86 -0.92 -3.99
C SER A 98 0.07 -1.57 -5.12
N PHE A 99 0.58 -1.65 -6.35
CA PHE A 99 -0.20 -2.08 -7.50
C PHE A 99 -0.86 -3.47 -7.32
N ASN A 100 -2.18 -3.48 -7.46
CA ASN A 100 -3.01 -4.69 -7.54
C ASN A 100 -4.24 -4.37 -8.41
N TYR A 101 -4.35 -4.97 -9.59
CA TYR A 101 -5.47 -4.72 -10.51
C TYR A 101 -6.72 -5.48 -10.09
N ARG A 102 -7.62 -4.76 -9.42
CA ARG A 102 -8.86 -5.26 -8.82
C ARG A 102 -9.88 -4.14 -8.53
N PRO A 103 -11.17 -4.48 -8.39
CA PRO A 103 -12.11 -3.55 -7.78
C PRO A 103 -11.78 -3.23 -6.32
N VAL A 104 -12.38 -2.15 -5.81
CA VAL A 104 -12.49 -1.91 -4.36
C VAL A 104 -13.38 -3.00 -3.75
N SER A 105 -13.01 -3.50 -2.56
CA SER A 105 -13.75 -4.57 -1.85
C SER A 105 -15.25 -4.24 -1.78
N GLY A 106 -16.09 -5.19 -2.19
CA GLY A 106 -17.55 -5.05 -2.21
C GLY A 106 -18.13 -4.18 -3.34
N THR A 107 -17.36 -3.77 -4.35
CA THR A 107 -17.84 -2.92 -5.47
C THR A 107 -17.36 -3.41 -6.84
N ALA A 108 -17.89 -2.82 -7.93
CA ALA A 108 -17.36 -3.02 -9.29
C ALA A 108 -16.32 -1.95 -9.71
N ARG A 109 -16.10 -0.92 -8.90
CA ARG A 109 -15.22 0.22 -9.23
C ARG A 109 -13.76 -0.16 -9.00
N LEU A 110 -12.88 0.09 -9.97
CA LEU A 110 -11.44 -0.15 -9.82
C LEU A 110 -10.85 0.66 -8.64
N SER A 111 -10.02 -0.01 -7.85
CA SER A 111 -9.25 0.61 -6.76
C SER A 111 -8.13 1.51 -7.31
N LYS A 112 -7.68 2.49 -6.53
CA LYS A 112 -6.46 3.25 -6.85
C LYS A 112 -5.20 2.38 -6.91
N HIS A 113 -5.21 1.23 -6.24
CA HIS A 113 -4.19 0.19 -6.40
C HIS A 113 -4.13 -0.33 -7.84
N SER A 114 -5.27 -0.41 -8.55
CA SER A 114 -5.29 -0.85 -9.95
C SER A 114 -4.53 0.08 -10.89
N TYR A 115 -4.34 1.33 -10.50
CA TYR A 115 -3.62 2.33 -11.28
C TYR A 115 -2.17 2.51 -10.81
N GLY A 116 -1.75 1.79 -9.76
CA GLY A 116 -0.47 2.01 -9.08
C GLY A 116 -0.38 3.37 -8.39
N LEU A 117 -1.53 3.96 -8.02
CA LEU A 117 -1.61 5.31 -7.44
C LEU A 117 -1.89 5.33 -5.94
N ALA A 118 -1.86 4.15 -5.31
CA ALA A 118 -2.05 3.98 -3.88
C ALA A 118 -0.98 3.08 -3.27
N VAL A 119 -0.72 3.26 -1.98
CA VAL A 119 0.16 2.44 -1.17
C VAL A 119 -0.52 2.17 0.16
N ASP A 120 -0.56 0.91 0.56
CA ASP A 120 -0.98 0.48 1.90
C ASP A 120 0.24 0.24 2.76
N VAL A 121 0.29 0.82 3.97
CA VAL A 121 1.43 0.72 4.89
C VAL A 121 1.03 0.03 6.20
N ASN A 122 1.79 -1.01 6.58
CA ASN A 122 1.53 -1.86 7.74
C ASN A 122 0.02 -2.20 7.92
N PRO A 123 -0.62 -2.88 6.93
CA PRO A 123 -2.05 -3.18 6.93
C PRO A 123 -2.61 -3.79 8.21
N PHE A 124 -1.88 -4.72 8.83
CA PHE A 124 -2.39 -5.48 9.97
C PHE A 124 -2.64 -4.58 11.18
N TYR A 125 -1.87 -3.50 11.34
CA TYR A 125 -2.03 -2.53 12.43
C TYR A 125 -2.91 -1.34 12.04
N ASN A 126 -3.23 -1.21 10.76
CA ASN A 126 -3.95 -0.08 10.19
C ASN A 126 -5.10 -0.57 9.29
N PRO A 127 -6.07 -1.31 9.84
CA PRO A 127 -7.07 -2.00 9.04
C PRO A 127 -8.01 -1.08 8.27
N TYR A 128 -8.59 -1.61 7.20
CA TYR A 128 -9.72 -1.04 6.48
C TYR A 128 -11.04 -1.50 7.09
N LEU A 129 -11.90 -0.54 7.41
CA LEU A 129 -13.25 -0.75 7.92
C LEU A 129 -14.27 -0.17 6.94
N HIS A 130 -15.14 -1.05 6.45
CA HIS A 130 -16.23 -0.68 5.54
C HIS A 130 -17.48 -1.55 5.77
N THR A 131 -18.49 -1.37 4.93
CA THR A 131 -19.77 -2.09 5.02
C THR A 131 -20.03 -2.85 3.73
N VAL A 132 -20.36 -4.14 3.83
CA VAL A 132 -20.79 -5.00 2.72
C VAL A 132 -22.13 -5.62 3.10
N GLY A 133 -23.17 -5.40 2.28
CA GLY A 133 -24.51 -5.94 2.55
C GLY A 133 -25.05 -5.58 3.93
N GLY A 134 -24.81 -4.34 4.39
CA GLY A 134 -25.23 -3.87 5.72
C GLY A 134 -24.36 -4.33 6.90
N LYS A 135 -23.37 -5.20 6.69
CA LYS A 135 -22.48 -5.71 7.74
C LYS A 135 -21.13 -5.00 7.74
N ARG A 136 -20.63 -4.64 8.93
CA ARG A 136 -19.29 -4.05 9.10
C ARG A 136 -18.20 -5.12 8.91
N VAL A 137 -17.36 -4.90 7.90
CA VAL A 137 -16.23 -5.74 7.54
C VAL A 137 -14.93 -5.03 7.91
N CYS A 138 -14.00 -5.78 8.51
CA CYS A 138 -12.65 -5.33 8.81
C CYS A 138 -11.71 -6.14 7.92
N GLU A 139 -10.80 -5.47 7.23
CA GLU A 139 -9.79 -6.08 6.38
C GLU A 139 -8.39 -5.57 6.84
N PRO A 140 -7.47 -6.47 7.24
CA PRO A 140 -7.67 -7.91 7.35
C PRO A 140 -8.59 -8.26 8.52
N ALA A 141 -9.29 -9.39 8.44
CA ALA A 141 -10.31 -9.79 9.42
C ALA A 141 -9.73 -9.92 10.84
N MET A 142 -8.48 -10.37 10.93
CA MET A 142 -7.74 -10.58 12.18
C MET A 142 -7.26 -9.28 12.84
N ALA A 143 -7.34 -8.14 12.14
CA ALA A 143 -6.89 -6.84 12.66
C ALA A 143 -7.97 -6.06 13.43
N ARG A 144 -9.15 -6.65 13.70
CA ARG A 144 -10.27 -5.99 14.40
C ARG A 144 -9.87 -5.32 15.71
N LYS A 145 -8.89 -5.86 16.45
CA LYS A 145 -8.40 -5.28 17.71
C LYS A 145 -7.79 -3.88 17.54
N TYR A 146 -7.31 -3.53 16.35
CA TYR A 146 -6.70 -2.23 16.03
C TYR A 146 -7.71 -1.17 15.53
N LEU A 147 -8.99 -1.54 15.38
CA LEU A 147 -10.06 -0.60 15.03
C LEU A 147 -10.36 0.41 16.14
N ASN A 148 -10.12 0.05 17.40
CA ASN A 148 -10.25 1.00 18.49
C ASN A 148 -9.03 1.94 18.51
N ARG A 149 -9.15 3.04 17.77
CA ARG A 149 -8.11 4.05 17.61
C ARG A 149 -7.90 4.94 18.84
N SER A 150 -8.68 4.84 19.92
CA SER A 150 -8.37 5.55 21.16
C SER A 150 -7.26 4.86 21.97
N LYS A 151 -7.02 3.57 21.73
CA LYS A 151 -5.97 2.80 22.39
C LYS A 151 -4.57 3.18 21.89
N SER A 152 -3.59 3.00 22.77
CA SER A 152 -2.17 3.03 22.41
C SER A 152 -1.71 1.65 21.97
N PHE A 153 -1.06 1.57 20.82
CA PHE A 153 -0.42 0.37 20.28
C PHE A 153 0.64 0.77 19.25
N ALA A 154 1.62 -0.09 19.03
CA ALA A 154 2.72 0.16 18.09
C ALA A 154 2.24 0.17 16.63
N HIS A 155 3.02 0.82 15.75
CA HIS A 155 2.85 0.85 14.28
C HIS A 155 1.55 1.50 13.78
N LYS A 156 0.92 2.26 14.65
CA LYS A 156 -0.31 3.00 14.44
C LYS A 156 -0.06 4.25 13.59
N ILE A 157 -0.70 4.34 12.42
CA ILE A 157 -0.67 5.55 11.59
C ILE A 157 -1.79 6.49 12.05
N ASP A 158 -1.43 7.63 12.64
CA ASP A 158 -2.36 8.73 12.92
C ASP A 158 -1.79 10.07 12.42
N LYS A 159 -2.48 11.19 12.69
CA LYS A 159 -2.05 12.50 12.18
C LYS A 159 -0.72 13.00 12.76
N LYS A 160 -0.26 12.45 13.89
CA LYS A 160 1.02 12.77 14.50
C LYS A 160 2.15 11.91 13.94
N ASP A 161 1.81 10.76 13.35
CA ASP A 161 2.75 9.80 12.77
C ASP A 161 3.53 10.37 11.57
N ILE A 162 4.81 9.98 11.46
CA ILE A 162 5.70 10.48 10.40
C ILE A 162 5.33 9.93 9.02
N CYS A 163 4.76 8.72 8.93
CA CYS A 163 4.24 8.16 7.68
C CYS A 163 3.13 9.05 7.14
N TYR A 164 2.15 9.40 7.97
CA TYR A 164 1.09 10.33 7.58
C TYR A 164 1.65 11.67 7.10
N LYS A 165 2.53 12.30 7.88
CA LYS A 165 3.12 13.61 7.56
C LYS A 165 3.90 13.59 6.24
N LEU A 166 4.66 12.53 5.98
CA LEU A 166 5.43 12.43 4.74
C LEU A 166 4.52 12.21 3.54
N PHE A 167 3.62 11.23 3.57
CA PHE A 167 2.71 11.00 2.44
C PHE A 167 1.88 12.26 2.12
N THR A 168 1.34 12.94 3.12
CA THR A 168 0.58 14.19 2.92
C THR A 168 1.45 15.33 2.39
N LYS A 169 2.70 15.48 2.85
CA LYS A 169 3.66 16.46 2.30
C LYS A 169 3.90 16.26 0.80
N TYR A 170 3.87 15.02 0.31
CA TYR A 170 4.00 14.70 -1.11
C TYR A 170 2.65 14.71 -1.87
N GLY A 171 1.58 15.23 -1.26
CA GLY A 171 0.28 15.40 -1.89
C GLY A 171 -0.58 14.13 -1.95
N PHE A 172 -0.30 13.12 -1.14
CA PHE A 172 -1.19 11.97 -0.98
C PHE A 172 -2.31 12.30 0.02
N SER A 173 -3.52 11.85 -0.31
CA SER A 173 -4.61 11.76 0.65
C SER A 173 -4.49 10.47 1.47
N TRP A 174 -5.01 10.48 2.69
CA TRP A 174 -4.98 9.33 3.60
C TRP A 174 -6.39 8.83 3.89
N GLY A 175 -6.62 7.52 3.75
CA GLY A 175 -7.92 6.88 3.92
C GLY A 175 -8.48 6.97 5.35
N GLY A 176 -7.63 7.16 6.36
CA GLY A 176 -8.06 7.44 7.73
C GLY A 176 -8.83 8.75 7.88
N ASN A 177 -8.68 9.68 6.93
CA ASN A 177 -9.42 10.95 6.91
C ASN A 177 -10.78 10.85 6.20
N TRP A 178 -11.09 9.74 5.52
CA TRP A 178 -12.38 9.58 4.84
C TRP A 178 -13.56 9.55 5.83
N ARG A 179 -14.72 10.04 5.40
CA ARG A 179 -15.90 10.20 6.28
C ARG A 179 -16.74 8.92 6.40
N SER A 180 -17.00 8.26 5.27
CA SER A 180 -17.94 7.12 5.18
C SER A 180 -17.30 5.78 5.56
N VAL A 181 -16.03 5.59 5.20
CA VAL A 181 -15.25 4.41 5.52
C VAL A 181 -13.91 4.82 6.11
N LYS A 182 -13.25 3.93 6.84
CA LYS A 182 -11.95 4.21 7.45
C LYS A 182 -10.92 3.22 6.96
N ASP A 183 -10.00 3.70 6.13
CA ASP A 183 -8.92 2.90 5.57
C ASP A 183 -7.58 3.41 6.10
N TYR A 184 -7.14 2.90 7.25
CA TYR A 184 -6.00 3.48 7.97
C TYR A 184 -4.64 3.19 7.31
N GLN A 185 -4.56 2.12 6.53
CA GLN A 185 -3.36 1.72 5.78
C GLN A 185 -3.16 2.56 4.51
N HIS A 186 -4.25 3.06 3.94
CA HIS A 186 -4.31 3.51 2.55
C HIS A 186 -3.90 4.95 2.35
N PHE A 187 -2.92 5.16 1.47
CA PHE A 187 -2.56 6.47 0.93
C PHE A 187 -2.74 6.47 -0.58
N GLU A 188 -3.48 7.45 -1.12
CA GLU A 188 -3.66 7.58 -2.56
C GLU A 188 -3.40 9.00 -3.06
N LYS A 189 -2.91 9.07 -4.30
CA LYS A 189 -2.72 10.33 -5.01
C LYS A 189 -3.71 10.43 -6.18
N VAL A 190 -4.53 11.47 -6.16
CA VAL A 190 -5.34 11.86 -7.32
C VAL A 190 -4.48 12.75 -8.19
N LEU A 191 -4.24 12.32 -9.42
CA LEU A 191 -3.48 13.10 -10.38
C LEU A 191 -4.41 14.17 -10.98
N PRO A 192 -3.91 15.39 -11.23
CA PRO A 192 -4.66 16.37 -12.01
C PRO A 192 -5.00 15.78 -13.38
N ARG A 193 -6.19 16.15 -13.88
CA ARG A 193 -6.65 15.79 -15.22
C ARG A 193 -5.76 16.44 -16.28
#